data_AF-A0A967TAG8-F1
#
_entry.id   AF-A0A967TAG8-F1
#
_cell.length_a   1.000
_cell.length_b   1.000
_cell.length_c   1.000
_cell.angle_alpha   90.00
_cell.angle_beta   90.00
_cell.angle_gamma   90.00
#
_symmetry.space_group_name_H-M   'P 1'
#
loop_
_entity.id
_entity.type
_entity.pdbx_description
1 polymer ?
#
loop_
_entity_poly.entity_id
_entity_poly.type
_entity_poly.pdbx_seq_one_letter_code
_entity_poly.pdbx_strand_id
1 'polypeptide(L)'
;MRELQNNIHEFQDFYTFSPQKRSGILLTAIERTHTYHFKRNTAYRISVSSKGISETISDEEIVRLLRPTSQVFKSYIDIMGTAFPHHKPEAFIGWMEQNLSISLPNNAVKLKNSYPSLEDFLKFIEVSNSHLGLEIGTSSGTTGRATIMVHDRQTADRAAEAYQHAVYSLWGTLNQHQFIFVMPSETRIVMARIARSATERLGMVDQSHFTIPFSATPDQVRIRSGRLFEPGVKGWIEQRILHPFMGWMNDNYVKSKYVNSTIDLLEKMSETKANVLLFGGYIQLHHIYQGLQERGFNPGGDQLAFGQQSMI
;
A
#
# COMPACT_ATOMS: atom_id res chain seq x y z
N MET A 1 -7.58 15.35 20.35
CA MET A 1 -6.53 14.33 20.58
C MET A 1 -7.07 13.15 21.39
N ARG A 2 -7.60 13.35 22.61
CA ARG A 2 -8.37 12.29 23.33
C ARG A 2 -9.71 11.92 22.65
N GLU A 3 -10.38 12.88 22.01
CA GLU A 3 -11.67 12.65 21.32
C GLU A 3 -11.60 11.69 20.12
N LEU A 4 -10.42 11.50 19.52
CA LEU A 4 -10.22 10.58 18.40
C LEU A 4 -9.78 9.18 18.86
N GLN A 5 -9.32 9.04 20.11
CA GLN A 5 -8.96 7.76 20.74
C GLN A 5 -10.19 7.06 21.36
N ASN A 6 -11.18 7.81 21.82
CA ASN A 6 -12.45 7.27 22.35
C ASN A 6 -13.30 6.53 21.30
N ASN A 7 -12.96 6.60 20.00
CA ASN A 7 -13.73 5.97 18.93
C ASN A 7 -13.38 4.48 18.73
N ILE A 8 -12.31 3.95 19.34
CA ILE A 8 -11.86 2.57 19.10
C ILE A 8 -12.86 1.53 19.62
N HIS A 9 -13.59 1.84 20.70
CA HIS A 9 -14.68 0.97 21.19
C HIS A 9 -15.95 1.06 20.36
N GLU A 10 -16.12 2.10 19.53
CA GLU A 10 -17.37 2.31 18.76
C GLU A 10 -17.46 1.36 17.54
N PHE A 11 -16.33 0.81 17.08
CA PHE A 11 -16.26 -0.05 15.89
C PHE A 11 -16.02 -1.54 16.17
N GLN A 12 -15.77 -1.95 17.42
CA GLN A 12 -15.54 -3.37 17.75
C GLN A 12 -16.75 -4.24 17.36
N ASP A 13 -17.95 -3.69 17.52
CA ASP A 13 -19.22 -4.33 17.17
C ASP A 13 -19.76 -3.87 15.81
N PHE A 14 -18.95 -3.18 14.99
CA PHE A 14 -19.42 -2.57 13.75
C PHE A 14 -20.16 -3.58 12.86
N TYR A 15 -19.63 -4.79 12.73
CA TYR A 15 -20.20 -5.84 11.89
C TYR A 15 -21.39 -6.57 12.53
N THR A 16 -21.64 -6.41 13.84
CA THR A 16 -22.81 -6.97 14.52
C THR A 16 -24.01 -6.02 14.50
N PHE A 17 -23.78 -4.73 14.19
CA PHE A 17 -24.82 -3.73 14.10
C PHE A 17 -25.74 -3.89 12.88
N SER A 18 -27.01 -3.48 13.05
CA SER A 18 -27.95 -3.36 11.93
C SER A 18 -27.38 -2.41 10.86
N PRO A 19 -27.74 -2.59 9.57
CA PRO A 19 -27.30 -1.70 8.51
C PRO A 19 -27.56 -0.21 8.81
N GLN A 20 -28.72 0.12 9.39
CA GLN A 20 -29.08 1.50 9.75
C GLN A 20 -28.14 2.09 10.81
N LYS A 21 -27.80 1.31 11.84
CA LYS A 21 -26.86 1.75 12.88
C LYS A 21 -25.45 1.93 12.32
N ARG A 22 -25.00 1.02 11.44
CA ARG A 22 -23.72 1.17 10.72
C ARG A 22 -23.66 2.45 9.89
N SER A 23 -24.72 2.73 9.12
CA SER A 23 -24.81 3.95 8.32
C SER A 23 -24.65 5.20 9.19
N GLY A 24 -25.37 5.32 10.30
CA GLY A 24 -25.25 6.48 11.20
C GLY A 24 -23.84 6.68 11.76
N ILE A 25 -23.18 5.59 12.17
CA ILE A 25 -21.79 5.63 12.65
C ILE A 25 -20.82 6.06 11.53
N LEU A 26 -20.96 5.50 10.33
CA LEU A 26 -20.12 5.84 9.19
C LEU A 26 -20.28 7.31 8.78
N LEU A 27 -21.52 7.82 8.71
CA LEU A 27 -21.79 9.22 8.37
C LEU A 27 -21.13 10.16 9.37
N THR A 28 -21.33 9.90 10.67
CA THR A 28 -20.69 10.66 11.76
C THR A 28 -19.16 10.63 11.65
N ALA A 29 -18.58 9.48 11.30
CA ALA A 29 -17.14 9.33 11.12
C ALA A 29 -16.62 10.10 9.89
N ILE A 30 -17.39 10.12 8.79
CA ILE A 30 -17.08 10.88 7.58
C ILE A 30 -17.10 12.38 7.87
N GLU A 31 -18.13 12.89 8.55
CA GLU A 31 -18.26 14.31 8.92
C GLU A 31 -17.09 14.78 9.80
N ARG A 32 -16.76 14.00 10.84
CA ARG A 32 -15.64 14.31 11.75
C ARG A 32 -14.31 14.30 11.00
N THR A 33 -14.08 13.30 10.17
CA THR A 33 -12.87 13.17 9.33
C THR A 33 -12.77 14.33 8.35
N HIS A 34 -13.86 14.68 7.68
CA HIS A 34 -13.94 15.82 6.78
C HIS A 34 -13.59 17.13 7.49
N THR A 35 -14.26 17.44 8.60
CA THR A 35 -14.02 18.66 9.39
C THR A 35 -12.57 18.75 9.85
N TYR A 36 -11.99 17.62 10.29
CA TYR A 36 -10.60 17.55 10.72
C TYR A 36 -9.63 17.90 9.60
N HIS A 37 -9.79 17.29 8.43
CA HIS A 37 -8.93 17.51 7.26
C HIS A 37 -9.16 18.87 6.60
N PHE A 38 -10.39 19.37 6.54
CA PHE A 38 -10.71 20.69 5.97
C PHE A 38 -9.92 21.82 6.66
N LYS A 39 -9.82 21.75 7.99
CA LYS A 39 -9.08 22.75 8.79
C LYS A 39 -7.57 22.69 8.58
N ARG A 40 -7.02 21.50 8.33
CA ARG A 40 -5.58 21.22 8.50
C ARG A 40 -4.84 20.91 7.21
N ASN A 41 -5.53 20.37 6.21
CA ASN A 41 -4.94 19.96 4.95
C ASN A 41 -5.37 20.92 3.85
N THR A 42 -4.42 21.77 3.44
CA THR A 42 -4.66 22.82 2.46
C THR A 42 -5.06 22.24 1.10
N ALA A 43 -4.40 21.17 0.64
CA ALA A 43 -4.72 20.53 -0.63
C ALA A 43 -6.12 19.91 -0.62
N TYR A 44 -6.50 19.24 0.48
CA TYR A 44 -7.84 18.71 0.70
C TYR A 44 -8.89 19.81 0.67
N ARG A 45 -8.68 20.89 1.44
CA ARG A 45 -9.59 22.03 1.50
C ARG A 45 -9.82 22.64 0.12
N ILE A 46 -8.75 22.92 -0.63
CA ILE A 46 -8.86 23.45 -2.00
C ILE A 46 -9.66 22.50 -2.89
N SER A 47 -9.36 21.20 -2.85
CA SER A 47 -10.03 20.18 -3.65
C SER A 47 -11.53 20.11 -3.36
N VAL A 48 -11.94 20.05 -2.09
CA VAL A 48 -13.37 19.94 -1.73
C VAL A 48 -14.11 21.27 -1.92
N SER A 49 -13.48 22.41 -1.64
CA SER A 49 -14.07 23.73 -1.88
C SER A 49 -14.31 24.00 -3.38
N SER A 50 -13.47 23.46 -4.27
CA SER A 50 -13.72 23.52 -5.73
C SER A 50 -15.01 22.81 -6.17
N LYS A 51 -15.54 21.92 -5.33
CA LYS A 51 -16.80 21.20 -5.53
C LYS A 51 -17.98 21.83 -4.77
N GLY A 52 -17.78 23.03 -4.21
CA GLY A 52 -18.77 23.74 -3.40
C GLY A 52 -18.94 23.17 -1.99
N ILE A 53 -18.00 22.36 -1.49
CA ILE A 53 -18.09 21.77 -0.16
C ILE A 53 -17.37 22.65 0.87
N SER A 54 -18.09 23.01 1.94
CA SER A 54 -17.58 23.83 3.05
C SER A 54 -16.90 22.98 4.13
N GLU A 55 -16.60 23.54 5.30
CA GLU A 55 -16.07 22.80 6.46
C GLU A 55 -17.08 21.82 7.06
N THR A 56 -18.35 22.18 6.99
CA THR A 56 -19.47 21.34 7.42
C THR A 56 -20.17 20.79 6.19
N ILE A 57 -20.66 19.55 6.31
CA ILE A 57 -21.29 18.83 5.20
C ILE A 57 -22.66 18.34 5.63
N SER A 58 -23.58 18.34 4.68
CA SER A 58 -24.87 17.67 4.77
C SER A 58 -24.81 16.27 4.15
N ASP A 59 -25.81 15.43 4.43
CA ASP A 59 -25.93 14.08 3.87
C ASP A 59 -25.89 14.07 2.33
N GLU A 60 -26.50 15.07 1.68
CA GLU A 60 -26.52 15.20 0.22
C GLU A 60 -25.14 15.54 -0.37
N GLU A 61 -24.30 16.23 0.40
CA GLU A 61 -22.96 16.65 0.00
C GLU A 61 -21.92 15.54 0.13
N ILE A 62 -22.19 14.51 0.93
CA ILE A 62 -21.30 13.35 1.10
C ILE A 62 -20.97 12.71 -0.24
N VAL A 63 -21.93 12.62 -1.16
CA VAL A 63 -21.72 12.05 -2.49
C VAL A 63 -20.65 12.81 -3.29
N ARG A 64 -20.49 14.12 -3.05
CA ARG A 64 -19.50 14.97 -3.73
C ARG A 64 -18.09 14.82 -3.14
N LEU A 65 -17.98 14.38 -1.89
CA LEU A 65 -16.69 14.11 -1.23
C LEU A 65 -15.99 12.86 -1.78
N LEU A 66 -16.74 11.79 -2.07
CA LEU A 66 -16.24 10.41 -2.19
C LEU A 66 -15.42 10.07 -3.45
N ARG A 67 -14.88 11.07 -4.16
CA ARG A 67 -14.08 10.84 -5.38
C ARG A 67 -12.82 11.71 -5.44
N PRO A 68 -11.80 11.43 -4.61
CA PRO A 68 -10.46 11.91 -4.91
C PRO A 68 -9.96 11.19 -6.16
N THR A 69 -9.57 11.94 -7.20
CA THR A 69 -8.93 11.36 -8.38
C THR A 69 -7.45 11.10 -8.08
N SER A 70 -6.84 10.16 -8.81
CA SER A 70 -5.39 9.92 -8.70
C SER A 70 -4.55 11.18 -8.95
N GLN A 71 -5.12 12.21 -9.59
CA GLN A 71 -4.49 13.51 -9.81
C GLN A 71 -4.12 14.21 -8.50
N VAL A 72 -4.93 14.07 -7.43
CA VAL A 72 -4.62 14.69 -6.13
C VAL A 72 -3.26 14.23 -5.61
N PHE A 73 -3.02 12.93 -5.69
CA PHE A 73 -1.79 12.28 -5.22
C PHE A 73 -0.62 12.34 -6.23
N LYS A 74 -0.87 12.92 -7.41
CA LYS A 74 0.14 13.21 -8.45
C LYS A 74 0.33 14.71 -8.68
N SER A 75 -0.38 15.56 -7.94
CA SER A 75 -0.37 17.02 -8.10
C SER A 75 1.02 17.64 -7.90
N TYR A 76 1.90 16.94 -7.18
CA TYR A 76 3.31 17.29 -7.06
C TYR A 76 3.99 17.49 -8.41
N ILE A 77 3.55 16.78 -9.45
CA ILE A 77 4.14 16.84 -10.79
C ILE A 77 3.88 18.21 -11.41
N ASP A 78 2.65 18.71 -11.28
CA ASP A 78 2.24 19.99 -11.83
C ASP A 78 2.94 21.15 -11.08
N ILE A 79 3.10 21.01 -9.76
CA ILE A 79 3.78 22.01 -8.91
C ILE A 79 5.29 22.05 -9.17
N MET A 80 5.93 20.88 -9.29
CA MET A 80 7.38 20.80 -9.43
C MET A 80 7.85 20.84 -10.88
N GLY A 81 6.95 20.65 -11.86
CA GLY A 81 7.28 20.49 -13.27
C GLY A 81 8.10 19.21 -13.56
N THR A 82 8.06 18.22 -12.67
CA THR A 82 8.83 16.98 -12.81
C THR A 82 8.14 15.81 -12.11
N ALA A 83 8.25 14.62 -12.70
CA ALA A 83 7.81 13.37 -12.09
C ALA A 83 8.82 12.77 -11.09
N PHE A 84 9.95 13.45 -10.86
CA PHE A 84 11.08 13.00 -10.03
C PHE A 84 11.25 13.90 -8.79
N PRO A 85 10.50 13.66 -7.70
CA PRO A 85 10.57 14.47 -6.47
C PRO A 85 11.98 14.62 -5.90
N HIS A 86 12.80 13.58 -6.02
CA HIS A 86 14.16 13.54 -5.49
C HIS A 86 15.13 14.50 -6.21
N HIS A 87 14.73 15.12 -7.32
CA HIS A 87 15.44 16.22 -7.98
C HIS A 87 15.04 17.61 -7.46
N LYS A 88 13.90 17.72 -6.75
CA LYS A 88 13.44 18.98 -6.14
C LYS A 88 12.96 18.75 -4.70
N PRO A 89 13.86 18.35 -3.77
CA PRO A 89 13.48 17.95 -2.43
C PRO A 89 12.67 18.99 -1.65
N GLU A 90 13.09 20.26 -1.69
CA GLU A 90 12.41 21.37 -1.01
C GLU A 90 10.97 21.56 -1.52
N ALA A 91 10.79 21.58 -2.84
CA ALA A 91 9.46 21.72 -3.43
C ALA A 91 8.55 20.53 -3.10
N PHE A 92 9.11 19.33 -2.99
CA PHE A 92 8.36 18.15 -2.57
C PHE A 92 7.94 18.21 -1.10
N ILE A 93 8.81 18.69 -0.20
CA ILE A 93 8.44 18.90 1.21
C ILE A 93 7.33 19.95 1.32
N GLY A 94 7.42 21.08 0.59
CA GLY A 94 6.34 22.06 0.56
C GLY A 94 5.02 21.50 0.03
N TRP A 95 5.07 20.59 -0.96
CA TRP A 95 3.88 19.84 -1.39
C TRP A 95 3.35 18.91 -0.28
N MET A 96 4.22 18.19 0.44
CA MET A 96 3.81 17.33 1.55
C MET A 96 3.12 18.10 2.67
N GLU A 97 3.64 19.27 3.06
CA GLU A 97 3.04 20.15 4.08
C GLU A 97 1.61 20.55 3.72
N GLN A 98 1.34 20.77 2.42
CA GLN A 98 -0.02 21.09 1.96
C GLN A 98 -0.96 19.88 1.97
N ASN A 99 -0.41 18.66 1.84
CA ASN A 99 -1.17 17.41 1.69
C ASN A 99 -1.31 16.62 2.99
N LEU A 100 -0.64 17.04 4.08
CA LEU A 100 -0.78 16.45 5.40
C LEU A 100 -1.75 17.25 6.27
N SER A 101 -2.39 16.58 7.23
CA SER A 101 -3.17 17.25 8.29
C SER A 101 -2.39 17.47 9.57
N ILE A 102 -1.12 17.10 9.56
CA ILE A 102 -0.17 17.36 10.63
C ILE A 102 0.91 18.30 10.10
N SER A 103 1.41 19.17 10.96
CA SER A 103 2.56 19.98 10.61
C SER A 103 3.80 19.09 10.54
N LEU A 104 4.56 19.20 9.45
CA LEU A 104 5.94 18.74 9.48
C LEU A 104 6.71 19.72 10.36
N PRO A 105 7.47 19.24 11.37
CA PRO A 105 8.29 20.13 12.14
C PRO A 105 9.28 20.82 11.21
N ASN A 106 9.60 22.08 11.53
CA ASN A 106 10.71 22.80 10.93
C ASN A 106 12.01 22.09 11.35
N ASN A 107 12.32 20.99 10.68
CA ASN A 107 13.48 20.20 10.99
C ASN A 107 14.69 20.99 10.51
N ALA A 108 15.64 21.24 11.42
CA ALA A 108 16.97 21.79 11.10
C ALA A 108 17.80 20.88 10.17
N VAL A 109 17.23 19.77 9.68
CA VAL A 109 17.90 18.83 8.79
C VAL A 109 17.97 19.44 7.40
N LYS A 110 19.17 19.87 7.03
CA LYS A 110 19.47 20.46 5.74
C LYS A 110 19.19 19.45 4.62
N LEU A 111 18.16 19.72 3.82
CA LEU A 111 17.87 18.96 2.61
C LEU A 111 19.05 19.05 1.64
N LYS A 112 19.33 17.94 0.95
CA LYS A 112 20.23 17.97 -0.20
C LYS A 112 19.53 18.62 -1.39
N ASN A 113 20.32 19.16 -2.32
CA ASN A 113 19.78 19.67 -3.60
C ASN A 113 19.12 18.54 -4.42
N SER A 114 19.63 17.32 -4.31
CA SER A 114 19.09 16.14 -4.95
C SER A 114 19.48 14.86 -4.20
N TYR A 115 18.72 13.79 -4.43
CA TYR A 115 19.03 12.44 -3.94
C TYR A 115 19.26 11.48 -5.12
N PRO A 116 19.99 10.36 -4.94
CA PRO A 116 20.31 9.45 -6.05
C PRO A 116 19.09 8.75 -6.67
N SER A 117 18.07 8.48 -5.86
CA SER A 117 16.84 7.80 -6.26
C SER A 117 15.62 8.35 -5.52
N LEU A 118 14.41 8.02 -6.01
CA LEU A 118 13.19 8.33 -5.30
C LEU A 118 13.15 7.57 -3.97
N GLU A 119 13.53 6.29 -3.95
CA GLU A 119 13.60 5.48 -2.74
C GLU A 119 14.46 6.12 -1.64
N ASP A 120 15.67 6.58 -1.98
CA ASP A 120 16.59 7.19 -1.02
C ASP A 120 16.01 8.47 -0.40
N PHE A 121 15.34 9.27 -1.24
CA PHE A 121 14.70 10.49 -0.77
C PHE A 121 13.53 10.18 0.17
N LEU A 122 12.66 9.23 -0.19
CA LEU A 122 11.53 8.86 0.67
C LEU A 122 12.00 8.24 1.99
N LYS A 123 13.04 7.39 1.98
CA LYS A 123 13.67 6.87 3.20
C LYS A 123 14.22 7.98 4.07
N PHE A 124 14.90 8.95 3.46
CA PHE A 124 15.41 10.10 4.20
C PHE A 124 14.28 10.87 4.91
N ILE A 125 13.14 11.07 4.25
CA ILE A 125 11.99 11.76 4.87
C ILE A 125 11.46 10.96 6.06
N GLU A 126 11.24 9.66 5.89
CA GLU A 126 10.74 8.78 6.95
C GLU A 126 11.69 8.76 8.16
N VAL A 127 13.00 8.63 7.93
CA VAL A 127 14.02 8.62 8.99
C VAL A 127 14.11 9.98 9.70
N SER A 128 14.15 11.08 8.94
CA SER A 128 14.27 12.43 9.51
C SER A 128 13.01 12.84 10.30
N ASN A 129 11.88 12.20 10.03
CA ASN A 129 10.59 12.44 10.69
C ASN A 129 10.10 11.21 11.47
N SER A 130 11.03 10.38 11.97
CA SER A 130 10.70 9.12 12.65
C SER A 130 9.79 9.31 13.87
N HIS A 131 9.88 10.44 14.56
CA HIS A 131 9.00 10.82 15.68
C HIS A 131 7.53 11.02 15.29
N LEU A 132 7.24 11.33 14.02
CA LEU A 132 5.86 11.36 13.48
C LEU A 132 5.39 9.98 13.02
N GLY A 133 6.32 9.02 12.92
CA GLY A 133 6.10 7.69 12.36
C GLY A 133 5.52 7.73 10.95
N LEU A 134 6.08 8.60 10.09
CA LEU A 134 5.63 8.70 8.71
C LEU A 134 5.85 7.39 7.95
N GLU A 135 4.83 6.96 7.21
CA GLU A 135 4.89 5.87 6.25
C GLU A 135 4.54 6.38 4.86
N ILE A 136 5.51 6.33 3.94
CA ILE A 136 5.33 6.83 2.57
C ILE A 136 5.15 5.67 1.61
N GLY A 137 3.91 5.48 1.18
CA GLY A 137 3.52 4.51 0.16
C GLY A 137 3.51 5.12 -1.24
N THR A 138 3.65 4.25 -2.23
CA THR A 138 3.48 4.56 -3.64
C THR A 138 2.46 3.62 -4.27
N SER A 139 1.71 4.07 -5.27
CA SER A 139 0.97 3.12 -6.11
C SER A 139 1.87 2.63 -7.25
N SER A 140 1.71 1.36 -7.64
CA SER A 140 2.44 0.75 -8.77
C SER A 140 2.26 1.46 -10.12
N GLY A 141 1.28 2.36 -10.23
CA GLY A 141 1.18 3.39 -11.28
C GLY A 141 1.30 2.84 -12.70
N THR A 142 0.17 2.52 -13.34
CA THR A 142 0.10 2.12 -14.77
C THR A 142 0.70 3.16 -15.74
N THR A 143 0.93 4.39 -15.26
CA THR A 143 1.45 5.53 -16.02
C THR A 143 2.96 5.76 -15.89
N GLY A 144 3.69 4.94 -15.11
CA GLY A 144 5.12 5.16 -14.79
C GLY A 144 5.41 6.32 -13.82
N ARG A 145 4.45 7.24 -13.67
CA ARG A 145 4.46 8.31 -12.65
C ARG A 145 3.95 7.77 -11.30
N ALA A 146 4.76 7.94 -10.26
CA ALA A 146 4.39 7.52 -8.92
C ALA A 146 3.20 8.32 -8.40
N THR A 147 2.23 7.62 -7.84
CA THR A 147 1.25 8.22 -6.92
C THR A 147 1.89 8.13 -5.54
N ILE A 148 2.02 9.23 -4.81
CA ILE A 148 2.65 9.20 -3.48
C ILE A 148 1.58 9.45 -2.42
N MET A 149 1.55 8.58 -1.41
CA MET A 149 0.67 8.67 -0.26
C MET A 149 1.53 8.71 0.99
N VAL A 150 1.28 9.70 1.85
CA VAL A 150 1.99 9.87 3.11
C VAL A 150 0.99 9.67 4.24
N HIS A 151 1.30 8.74 5.13
CA HIS A 151 0.52 8.48 6.33
C HIS A 151 1.35 8.81 7.55
N ASP A 152 0.72 9.36 8.59
CA ASP A 152 1.32 9.37 9.92
C ASP A 152 1.06 8.04 10.63
N ARG A 153 1.72 7.86 11.78
CA ARG A 153 1.58 6.63 12.58
C ARG A 153 0.13 6.30 12.89
N GLN A 154 -0.65 7.30 13.31
CA GLN A 154 -2.04 7.13 13.71
C GLN A 154 -2.92 6.65 12.56
N THR A 155 -2.71 7.20 11.37
CA THR A 155 -3.44 6.82 10.15
C THR A 155 -3.09 5.39 9.74
N ALA A 156 -1.80 5.04 9.80
CA ALA A 156 -1.35 3.68 9.53
C ALA A 156 -1.93 2.69 10.55
N ASP A 157 -1.96 3.04 11.85
CA ASP A 157 -2.50 2.19 12.93
C ASP A 157 -3.98 1.89 12.68
N ARG A 158 -4.77 2.92 12.39
CA ARG A 158 -6.19 2.77 12.06
C ARG A 158 -6.44 1.98 10.79
N ALA A 159 -5.61 2.15 9.76
CA ALA A 159 -5.75 1.39 8.52
C ALA A 159 -5.50 -0.11 8.75
N ALA A 160 -4.48 -0.45 9.55
CA ALA A 160 -4.17 -1.81 9.93
C ALA A 160 -5.30 -2.43 10.78
N GLU A 161 -5.82 -1.70 11.78
CA GLU A 161 -6.95 -2.12 12.61
C GLU A 161 -8.25 -2.31 11.78
N ALA A 162 -8.56 -1.38 10.88
CA ALA A 162 -9.74 -1.48 10.03
C ALA A 162 -9.64 -2.68 9.07
N TYR A 163 -8.46 -2.89 8.47
CA TYR A 163 -8.18 -4.07 7.65
C TYR A 163 -8.37 -5.35 8.47
N GLN A 164 -7.82 -5.39 9.69
CA GLN A 164 -7.99 -6.50 10.61
C GLN A 164 -9.48 -6.80 10.85
N HIS A 165 -10.25 -5.84 11.34
CA HIS A 165 -11.68 -6.06 11.64
C HIS A 165 -12.46 -6.54 10.41
N ALA A 166 -12.16 -6.01 9.22
CA ALA A 166 -12.79 -6.46 7.98
C ALA A 166 -12.43 -7.92 7.65
N VAL A 167 -11.15 -8.26 7.74
CA VAL A 167 -10.62 -9.61 7.46
C VAL A 167 -11.17 -10.63 8.47
N TYR A 168 -11.17 -10.33 9.78
CA TYR A 168 -11.76 -11.21 10.79
C TYR A 168 -13.28 -11.36 10.60
N SER A 169 -13.99 -10.29 10.23
CA SER A 169 -15.43 -10.38 10.00
C SER A 169 -15.77 -11.19 8.74
N LEU A 170 -14.94 -11.13 7.70
CA LEU A 170 -15.17 -11.86 6.46
C LEU A 170 -14.78 -13.33 6.57
N TRP A 171 -13.67 -13.63 7.26
CA TRP A 171 -13.01 -14.93 7.18
C TRP A 171 -12.86 -15.66 8.53
N GLY A 172 -13.26 -15.04 9.64
CA GLY A 172 -13.19 -15.66 10.97
C GLY A 172 -11.80 -15.55 11.61
N THR A 173 -11.42 -16.56 12.41
CA THR A 173 -10.23 -16.50 13.29
C THR A 173 -8.92 -16.68 12.54
N LEU A 174 -8.22 -15.56 12.30
CA LEU A 174 -6.92 -15.52 11.62
C LEU A 174 -5.76 -16.19 12.37
N ASN A 175 -5.89 -16.41 13.68
CA ASN A 175 -4.80 -16.95 14.51
C ASN A 175 -4.42 -18.40 14.13
N GLN A 176 -5.25 -19.07 13.34
CA GLN A 176 -5.03 -20.46 12.89
C GLN A 176 -4.62 -20.54 11.41
N HIS A 177 -4.52 -19.39 10.72
CA HIS A 177 -4.20 -19.35 9.29
C HIS A 177 -2.71 -19.08 9.05
N GLN A 178 -2.18 -19.70 8.00
CA GLN A 178 -0.90 -19.38 7.40
C GLN A 178 -1.16 -18.47 6.19
N PHE A 179 -0.57 -17.28 6.21
CA PHE A 179 -0.73 -16.28 5.18
C PHE A 179 0.41 -16.40 4.18
N ILE A 180 0.10 -16.65 2.92
CA ILE A 180 1.10 -16.68 1.85
C ILE A 180 0.83 -15.48 0.93
N PHE A 181 1.70 -14.49 1.00
CA PHE A 181 1.67 -13.30 0.18
C PHE A 181 2.63 -13.45 -1.00
N VAL A 182 2.09 -13.57 -2.21
CA VAL A 182 2.84 -13.61 -3.47
C VAL A 182 3.20 -12.18 -3.89
N MET A 183 3.98 -11.53 -3.03
CA MET A 183 4.43 -10.15 -3.18
C MET A 183 5.81 -9.95 -2.52
N PRO A 184 6.52 -8.86 -2.84
CA PRO A 184 7.79 -8.52 -2.21
C PRO A 184 7.65 -8.34 -0.69
N SER A 185 8.62 -8.84 0.06
CA SER A 185 8.75 -8.51 1.49
C SER A 185 9.11 -7.04 1.72
N GLU A 186 9.86 -6.43 0.80
CA GLU A 186 10.27 -5.03 0.86
C GLU A 186 9.69 -4.24 -0.32
N THR A 187 8.69 -3.40 -0.05
CA THR A 187 8.10 -2.56 -1.08
C THR A 187 7.43 -1.31 -0.52
N ARG A 188 7.40 -0.26 -1.34
CA ARG A 188 6.57 0.91 -1.10
C ARG A 188 5.18 0.80 -1.71
N ILE A 189 4.84 -0.28 -2.41
CA ILE A 189 3.51 -0.44 -2.99
C ILE A 189 2.49 -0.51 -1.84
N VAL A 190 1.60 0.49 -1.76
CA VAL A 190 0.70 0.71 -0.60
C VAL A 190 0.00 -0.57 -0.14
N MET A 191 -0.57 -1.35 -1.07
CA MET A 191 -1.28 -2.59 -0.72
C MET A 191 -0.37 -3.64 -0.05
N ALA A 192 0.81 -3.89 -0.63
CA ALA A 192 1.75 -4.86 -0.08
C ALA A 192 2.37 -4.36 1.24
N ARG A 193 2.61 -3.06 1.35
CA ARG A 193 3.09 -2.43 2.58
C ARG A 193 2.05 -2.50 3.70
N ILE A 194 0.77 -2.26 3.41
CA ILE A 194 -0.33 -2.39 4.39
C ILE A 194 -0.46 -3.85 4.85
N ALA A 195 -0.41 -4.82 3.94
CA ALA A 195 -0.46 -6.24 4.30
C ALA A 195 0.67 -6.59 5.28
N ARG A 196 1.90 -6.18 4.98
CA ARG A 196 3.05 -6.35 5.88
C ARG A 196 2.86 -5.64 7.22
N SER A 197 2.57 -4.34 7.20
CA SER A 197 2.35 -3.56 8.42
C SER A 197 1.25 -4.16 9.29
N ALA A 198 0.17 -4.66 8.69
CA ALA A 198 -0.88 -5.38 9.41
C ALA A 198 -0.34 -6.66 10.04
N THR A 199 0.36 -7.52 9.30
CA THR A 199 0.93 -8.76 9.86
C THR A 199 1.92 -8.52 11.00
N GLU A 200 2.76 -7.48 10.89
CA GLU A 200 3.73 -7.10 11.93
C GLU A 200 3.03 -6.59 13.20
N ARG A 201 2.07 -5.69 13.05
CA ARG A 201 1.36 -5.05 14.17
C ARG A 201 0.45 -6.02 14.92
N LEU A 202 0.03 -7.09 14.26
CA LEU A 202 -0.81 -8.13 14.84
C LEU A 202 -0.01 -9.29 15.45
N GLY A 203 1.32 -9.23 15.41
CA GLY A 203 2.16 -10.32 15.92
C GLY A 203 2.04 -11.60 15.08
N MET A 204 1.60 -11.49 13.83
CA MET A 204 1.38 -12.61 12.91
C MET A 204 2.59 -12.85 11.99
N VAL A 205 3.76 -12.32 12.37
CA VAL A 205 5.00 -12.39 11.59
C VAL A 205 5.36 -13.85 11.29
N ASP A 206 5.25 -14.74 12.28
CA ASP A 206 5.59 -16.17 12.14
C ASP A 206 4.60 -16.94 11.25
N GLN A 207 3.39 -16.39 11.06
CA GLN A 207 2.32 -16.98 10.25
C GLN A 207 2.31 -16.43 8.82
N SER A 208 3.16 -15.43 8.51
CA SER A 208 3.10 -14.66 7.27
C SER A 208 4.34 -14.88 6.41
N HIS A 209 4.13 -15.32 5.18
CA HIS A 209 5.19 -15.69 4.24
C HIS A 209 5.13 -14.81 3.00
N PHE A 210 6.23 -14.14 2.65
CA PHE A 210 6.36 -13.31 1.44
C PHE A 210 7.24 -14.01 0.43
N THR A 211 6.70 -14.37 -0.74
CA THR A 211 7.38 -15.33 -1.63
C THR A 211 8.16 -14.69 -2.77
N ILE A 212 8.05 -13.37 -3.00
CA ILE A 212 8.89 -12.66 -3.97
C ILE A 212 10.13 -12.12 -3.26
N PRO A 213 11.33 -12.66 -3.54
CA PRO A 213 12.53 -12.37 -2.74
C PRO A 213 13.27 -11.09 -3.19
N PHE A 214 12.63 -10.26 -4.00
CA PHE A 214 13.20 -9.03 -4.52
C PHE A 214 12.36 -7.85 -4.04
N SER A 215 13.03 -6.76 -3.67
CA SER A 215 12.35 -5.53 -3.37
C SER A 215 11.61 -4.97 -4.59
N ALA A 216 10.59 -4.18 -4.34
CA ALA A 216 9.91 -3.38 -5.35
C ALA A 216 9.89 -1.93 -4.91
N THR A 217 11.00 -1.24 -5.17
CA THR A 217 11.13 0.21 -4.96
C THR A 217 10.38 0.99 -6.04
N PRO A 218 9.98 2.24 -5.79
CA PRO A 218 9.31 3.07 -6.80
C PRO A 218 10.13 3.20 -8.10
N ASP A 219 11.47 3.31 -7.98
CA ASP A 219 12.37 3.40 -9.13
C ASP A 219 12.37 2.11 -9.96
N GLN A 220 12.44 0.95 -9.31
CA GLN A 220 12.38 -0.35 -9.98
C GLN A 220 11.04 -0.55 -10.69
N VAL A 221 9.92 -0.23 -10.03
CA VAL A 221 8.58 -0.34 -10.61
C VAL A 221 8.46 0.58 -11.82
N ARG A 222 8.95 1.83 -11.72
CA ARG A 222 8.97 2.80 -12.82
C ARG A 222 9.79 2.27 -14.01
N ILE A 223 11.03 1.85 -13.80
CA ILE A 223 11.90 1.34 -14.88
C ILE A 223 11.26 0.12 -15.53
N ARG A 224 10.72 -0.82 -14.75
CA ARG A 224 10.02 -2.01 -15.27
C ARG A 224 8.80 -1.67 -16.11
N SER A 225 8.06 -0.61 -15.76
CA SER A 225 6.89 -0.20 -16.54
C SER A 225 7.25 0.24 -17.97
N GLY A 226 8.49 0.70 -18.20
CA GLY A 226 8.94 1.22 -19.49
C GLY A 226 8.26 2.51 -19.93
N ARG A 227 7.45 3.15 -19.07
CA ARG A 227 6.64 4.34 -19.41
C ARG A 227 7.34 5.66 -19.14
N LEU A 228 8.29 5.68 -18.20
CA LEU A 228 8.97 6.90 -17.77
C LEU A 228 10.40 6.58 -17.33
N PHE A 229 11.36 7.30 -17.91
CA PHE A 229 12.78 7.21 -17.59
C PHE A 229 13.30 8.57 -17.11
N GLU A 230 14.36 8.55 -16.31
CA GLU A 230 15.05 9.76 -15.86
C GLU A 230 15.50 10.63 -17.04
N PRO A 231 15.71 11.95 -16.87
CA PRO A 231 16.32 12.75 -17.92
C PRO A 231 17.83 12.45 -18.07
N GLY A 232 18.38 12.74 -19.25
CA GLY A 232 19.82 12.65 -19.52
C GLY A 232 20.38 11.23 -19.62
N VAL A 233 21.66 11.08 -19.28
CA VAL A 233 22.40 9.82 -19.42
C VAL A 233 21.81 8.69 -18.56
N LYS A 234 21.33 9.03 -17.35
CA LYS A 234 20.69 8.07 -16.44
C LYS A 234 19.47 7.42 -17.11
N GLY A 235 18.60 8.22 -17.73
CA GLY A 235 17.44 7.71 -18.45
C GLY A 235 17.78 6.84 -19.64
N TRP A 236 18.82 7.21 -20.39
CA TRP A 236 19.29 6.40 -21.51
C TRP A 236 19.76 5.02 -21.03
N ILE A 237 20.52 4.95 -19.93
CA ILE A 237 20.93 3.69 -19.29
C ILE A 237 19.71 2.90 -18.82
N GLU A 238 18.75 3.56 -18.16
CA GLU A 238 17.52 2.92 -17.71
C GLU A 238 16.75 2.27 -18.86
N GLN A 239 16.60 3.00 -19.98
CA GLN A 239 15.86 2.54 -21.13
C GLN A 239 16.57 1.43 -21.90
N ARG A 240 17.88 1.56 -22.12
CA ARG A 240 18.63 0.66 -23.02
C ARG A 240 19.21 -0.56 -22.31
N ILE A 241 19.49 -0.46 -21.02
CA ILE A 241 20.20 -1.50 -20.28
C ILE A 241 19.28 -2.06 -19.18
N LEU A 242 18.83 -1.21 -18.26
CA LEU A 242 18.13 -1.70 -17.07
C LEU A 242 16.74 -2.27 -17.38
N HIS A 243 15.95 -1.58 -18.20
CA HIS A 243 14.59 -2.04 -18.53
C HIS A 243 14.58 -3.42 -19.22
N PRO A 244 15.36 -3.66 -20.30
CA PRO A 244 15.47 -5.00 -20.90
C PRO A 244 16.02 -6.05 -19.92
N PHE A 245 17.06 -5.69 -19.16
CA PHE A 245 17.64 -6.60 -18.17
C PHE A 245 16.64 -7.00 -17.09
N MET A 246 15.84 -6.06 -16.58
CA MET A 246 14.81 -6.33 -15.57
C MET A 246 13.67 -7.20 -16.13
N GLY A 247 13.30 -7.02 -17.41
CA GLY A 247 12.36 -7.91 -18.10
C GLY A 247 12.92 -9.33 -18.18
N TRP A 248 14.14 -9.48 -18.69
CA TRP A 248 14.83 -10.77 -18.78
C TRP A 248 14.97 -11.45 -17.40
N MET A 249 15.42 -10.72 -16.37
CA MET A 249 15.52 -11.22 -14.99
C MET A 249 14.18 -11.67 -14.45
N ASN A 250 13.12 -10.90 -14.72
CA ASN A 250 11.77 -11.25 -14.26
C ASN A 250 11.32 -12.59 -14.83
N ASP A 251 11.52 -12.79 -16.13
CA ASP A 251 10.98 -13.95 -16.84
C ASP A 251 11.83 -15.21 -16.61
N ASN A 252 13.16 -15.05 -16.49
CA ASN A 252 14.08 -16.19 -16.39
C ASN A 252 14.44 -16.57 -14.95
N TYR A 253 14.32 -15.65 -13.99
CA TYR A 253 14.79 -15.89 -12.63
C TYR A 253 13.73 -15.60 -11.57
N VAL A 254 13.13 -14.40 -11.57
CA VAL A 254 12.18 -14.01 -10.53
C VAL A 254 10.95 -14.91 -10.56
N LYS A 255 10.38 -15.14 -11.74
CA LYS A 255 9.20 -15.99 -11.94
C LYS A 255 9.38 -17.37 -11.33
N SER A 256 10.38 -18.10 -11.79
CA SER A 256 10.63 -19.47 -11.30
C SER A 256 10.89 -19.49 -9.81
N LYS A 257 11.61 -18.49 -9.27
CA LYS A 257 11.93 -18.45 -7.84
C LYS A 257 10.69 -18.26 -6.97
N TYR A 258 9.84 -17.27 -7.23
CA TYR A 258 8.64 -17.08 -6.40
C TYR A 258 7.62 -18.19 -6.61
N VAL A 259 7.50 -18.74 -7.83
CA VAL A 259 6.59 -19.87 -8.11
C VAL A 259 7.02 -21.07 -7.27
N ASN A 260 8.29 -21.48 -7.36
CA ASN A 260 8.80 -22.60 -6.59
C ASN A 260 8.68 -22.37 -5.10
N SER A 261 9.11 -21.21 -4.59
CA SER A 261 9.00 -20.91 -3.15
C SER A 261 7.55 -20.90 -2.66
N THR A 262 6.59 -20.47 -3.48
CA THR A 262 5.16 -20.51 -3.11
C THR A 262 4.66 -21.96 -3.09
N ILE A 263 5.00 -22.76 -4.11
CA ILE A 263 4.57 -24.16 -4.18
C ILE A 263 5.18 -24.98 -3.03
N ASP A 264 6.47 -24.81 -2.75
CA ASP A 264 7.15 -25.50 -1.64
C ASP A 264 6.49 -25.17 -0.29
N LEU A 265 6.05 -23.92 -0.09
CA LEU A 265 5.26 -23.54 1.08
C LEU A 265 3.88 -24.21 1.10
N LEU A 266 3.18 -24.23 -0.03
CA LEU A 266 1.86 -24.88 -0.14
C LEU A 266 1.95 -26.38 0.14
N GLU A 267 2.96 -27.07 -0.37
CA GLU A 267 3.24 -28.48 -0.09
C GLU A 267 3.45 -28.69 1.42
N LYS A 268 4.34 -27.91 2.05
CA LYS A 268 4.59 -27.97 3.50
C LYS A 268 3.32 -27.71 4.34
N MET A 269 2.49 -26.77 3.94
CA MET A 269 1.23 -26.47 4.63
C MET A 269 0.18 -27.56 4.41
N SER A 270 0.21 -28.23 3.26
CA SER A 270 -0.63 -29.39 2.95
C SER A 270 -0.28 -30.59 3.84
N GLU A 271 1.02 -30.87 4.06
CA GLU A 271 1.46 -31.95 4.95
C GLU A 271 0.92 -31.82 6.38
N THR A 272 0.84 -30.58 6.86
CA THR A 272 0.35 -30.25 8.21
C THR A 272 -1.16 -29.99 8.26
N LYS A 273 -1.85 -30.05 7.11
CA LYS A 273 -3.27 -29.67 6.95
C LYS A 273 -3.59 -28.29 7.54
N ALA A 274 -2.64 -27.36 7.44
CA ALA A 274 -2.83 -26.00 7.93
C ALA A 274 -3.96 -25.30 7.18
N ASN A 275 -4.63 -24.34 7.84
CA ASN A 275 -5.53 -23.43 7.13
C ASN A 275 -4.68 -22.39 6.40
N VAL A 276 -4.81 -22.26 5.08
CA VAL A 276 -3.96 -21.38 4.27
C VAL A 276 -4.79 -20.27 3.64
N LEU A 277 -4.27 -19.04 3.66
CA LEU A 277 -4.79 -17.91 2.90
C LEU A 277 -3.73 -17.46 1.89
N LEU A 278 -3.99 -17.67 0.59
CA LEU A 278 -3.08 -17.28 -0.49
C LEU A 278 -3.52 -15.93 -1.08
N PHE A 279 -2.59 -14.96 -1.10
CA PHE A 279 -2.81 -13.62 -1.63
C PHE A 279 -1.85 -13.36 -2.78
N GLY A 280 -2.38 -13.09 -3.97
CA GLY A 280 -1.56 -12.74 -5.14
C GLY A 280 -2.37 -12.01 -6.20
N GLY A 281 -1.68 -11.32 -7.11
CA GLY A 281 -2.31 -10.83 -8.33
C GLY A 281 -2.62 -11.98 -9.29
N TYR A 282 -3.61 -11.81 -10.16
CA TYR A 282 -4.05 -12.86 -11.10
C TYR A 282 -2.90 -13.46 -11.93
N ILE A 283 -1.94 -12.64 -12.37
CA ILE A 283 -0.78 -13.11 -13.16
C ILE A 283 0.11 -14.01 -12.30
N GLN A 284 0.40 -13.61 -11.05
CA GLN A 284 1.22 -14.42 -10.15
C GLN A 284 0.52 -15.74 -9.81
N LEU A 285 -0.77 -15.70 -9.48
CA LEU A 285 -1.57 -16.88 -9.18
C LEU A 285 -1.65 -17.83 -10.38
N HIS A 286 -1.80 -17.30 -11.59
CA HIS A 286 -1.78 -18.10 -12.80
C HIS A 286 -0.44 -18.83 -13.01
N HIS A 287 0.69 -18.15 -12.76
CA HIS A 287 2.00 -18.80 -12.85
C HIS A 287 2.21 -19.87 -11.77
N ILE A 288 1.69 -19.66 -10.56
CA ILE A 288 1.70 -20.68 -9.51
C ILE A 288 0.87 -21.89 -9.94
N TYR A 289 -0.32 -21.66 -10.49
CA TYR A 289 -1.17 -22.72 -11.04
C TYR A 289 -0.45 -23.53 -12.13
N GLN A 290 0.22 -22.86 -13.08
CA GLN A 290 1.02 -23.54 -14.09
C GLN A 290 2.15 -24.36 -13.47
N GLY A 291 2.87 -23.81 -12.50
CA GLY A 291 3.93 -24.54 -11.79
C GLY A 291 3.41 -25.75 -11.01
N LEU A 292 2.22 -25.67 -10.42
CA LEU A 292 1.55 -26.79 -9.77
C LEU A 292 1.24 -27.91 -10.78
N GLN A 293 0.72 -27.55 -11.96
CA GLN A 293 0.45 -28.52 -13.03
C GLN A 293 1.73 -29.21 -13.51
N GLU A 294 2.82 -28.45 -13.67
CA GLU A 294 4.14 -28.97 -14.06
C GLU A 294 4.71 -29.96 -13.02
N ARG A 295 4.38 -29.77 -11.74
CA ARG A 295 4.73 -30.70 -10.66
C ARG A 295 3.76 -31.88 -10.49
N GLY A 296 2.75 -32.00 -11.34
CA GLY A 296 1.78 -33.11 -11.31
C GLY A 296 0.52 -32.85 -10.48
N PHE A 297 0.37 -31.67 -9.88
CA PHE A 297 -0.85 -31.29 -9.16
C PHE A 297 -1.92 -30.84 -10.16
N ASN A 298 -2.85 -31.73 -10.51
CA ASN A 298 -3.93 -31.46 -11.45
C ASN A 298 -5.21 -32.24 -11.05
N PRO A 299 -6.39 -31.94 -11.65
CA PRO A 299 -7.64 -32.59 -11.26
C PRO A 299 -7.65 -34.14 -11.37
N GLY A 300 -6.73 -34.73 -12.14
CA GLY A 300 -6.56 -36.18 -12.27
C GLY A 300 -5.26 -36.73 -11.65
N GLY A 301 -4.53 -35.91 -10.89
CA GLY A 301 -3.22 -36.21 -10.30
C GLY A 301 -3.21 -35.93 -8.80
N ASP A 302 -2.04 -35.63 -8.26
CA ASP A 302 -1.91 -35.33 -6.82
C ASP A 302 -2.68 -34.06 -6.46
N GLN A 303 -3.26 -34.03 -5.26
CA GLN A 303 -3.98 -32.89 -4.74
C GLN A 303 -3.38 -32.41 -3.43
N LEU A 304 -3.19 -31.10 -3.31
CA LEU A 304 -2.85 -30.48 -2.05
C LEU A 304 -4.08 -30.46 -1.15
N ALA A 305 -3.92 -30.92 0.09
CA ALA A 305 -4.98 -31.07 1.07
C ALA A 305 -4.75 -30.10 2.23
N PHE A 306 -5.62 -29.10 2.33
CA PHE A 306 -5.52 -28.07 3.37
C PHE A 306 -6.64 -28.19 4.41
N GLY A 307 -6.53 -27.41 5.48
CA GLY A 307 -7.60 -27.28 6.46
C GLY A 307 -8.88 -26.71 5.82
N GLN A 308 -10.04 -27.02 6.40
CA GLN A 308 -11.36 -26.67 5.83
C GLN A 308 -11.61 -25.16 5.70
N GLN A 309 -10.82 -24.33 6.37
CA GLN A 309 -10.95 -22.88 6.34
C GLN A 309 -9.93 -22.22 5.40
N SER A 310 -9.32 -22.99 4.49
CA SER A 310 -8.35 -22.46 3.53
C SER A 310 -9.03 -21.77 2.35
N MET A 311 -8.37 -20.73 1.82
CA MET A 311 -8.77 -20.02 0.62
C MET A 311 -7.53 -19.80 -0.26
N ILE A 312 -7.56 -20.37 -1.46
CA ILE A 312 -6.42 -20.47 -2.38
C ILE A 312 -6.85 -20.02 -3.76
#